data_AF-A0A813EHM0-F1
#
_entry.id   AF-A0A813EHM0-F1
#
_cell.length_a   1.000
_cell.length_b   1.000
_cell.length_c   1.000
_cell.angle_alpha   90.00
_cell.angle_beta   90.00
_cell.angle_gamma   90.00
#
_symmetry.space_group_name_H-M   'P 1'
#
loop_
_entity.id
_entity.type
_entity.pdbx_description
1 polymer ?
#
loop_
_entity_poly.entity_id
_entity_poly.type
_entity_poly.pdbx_seq_one_letter_code
_entity_poly.pdbx_strand_id
1 'polypeptide(L)'
;MASADEAVSTKRQADQDQPEQDSTGLASSKRPKTQPAKLVVGWFRNDLRLQDNPVLEAVARRAKEENLPAMLIYILDPRFYDRSPYGRVTDPEFQKSIPTRLPIDFSSRKCNGRRARFYLNVLRDLQRGLREIGTEFHVFVGRPEDVFASLSAQFGGLEVICLREPVSPEWTDVEDFAEAALRAAGGSLSKLWGAMSLYHEEDLPFKLGQSPGSYTGVAKAFGWADVWTSAKQEEWATPIRRPIPAPGTWSAKAPPMVPVGSWDEITFQDDKKALKLLGFSPEQVTATLAVPHGGSRKGKGGESAAWSRFDAWMSKEPEKDQAGFAAWDLPTSGTQTVEADVDAFQWKNLSRPHGWMQLSKYLACGCMSARAIYHKLADGGHWALAGVVHRLMWREWHRLNAIKWHRRLYWLQGPGKQNNVWKKDPEAAERWKSGNSGIPYIDACMRELNETG
;
A
#
# COMPACT_ATOMS: atom_id res chain seq x y z
N MET A 1 -39.88 -56.68 -34.19
CA MET A 1 -39.50 -57.69 -33.18
C MET A 1 -39.47 -56.96 -31.85
N ALA A 2 -40.62 -56.86 -31.18
CA ALA A 2 -41.05 -57.73 -30.06
C ALA A 2 -40.16 -57.48 -28.82
N SER A 3 -40.62 -56.69 -27.81
CA SER A 3 -41.32 -57.13 -26.57
C SER A 3 -40.43 -58.02 -25.70
N ALA A 4 -40.37 -58.00 -24.36
CA ALA A 4 -41.25 -57.61 -23.26
C ALA A 4 -40.34 -57.54 -21.99
N ASP A 5 -40.57 -56.65 -21.03
CA ASP A 5 -41.30 -56.90 -19.77
C ASP A 5 -41.02 -58.25 -19.09
N GLU A 6 -40.52 -58.20 -17.84
CA GLU A 6 -41.12 -59.00 -16.75
C GLU A 6 -40.78 -58.42 -15.37
N ALA A 7 -41.85 -58.03 -14.68
CA ALA A 7 -41.90 -57.70 -13.26
C ALA A 7 -42.15 -58.97 -12.45
N VAL A 8 -41.67 -59.04 -11.21
CA VAL A 8 -42.27 -59.89 -10.18
C VAL A 8 -42.60 -59.07 -8.93
N SER A 9 -43.89 -59.14 -8.62
CA SER A 9 -44.66 -58.56 -7.54
C SER A 9 -44.77 -59.56 -6.40
N THR A 10 -44.86 -59.06 -5.16
CA THR A 10 -45.80 -59.54 -4.12
C THR A 10 -45.94 -58.41 -3.09
N LYS A 11 -47.10 -57.72 -2.99
CA LYS A 11 -48.28 -57.99 -2.11
C LYS A 11 -47.88 -58.12 -0.63
N ARG A 12 -48.58 -57.61 0.39
CA ARG A 12 -49.80 -56.81 0.68
C ARG A 12 -49.63 -56.51 2.19
N GLN A 13 -50.13 -55.44 2.79
CA GLN A 13 -51.50 -55.32 3.27
C GLN A 13 -51.67 -53.94 3.93
N ALA A 14 -52.82 -53.31 3.69
CA ALA A 14 -53.28 -52.07 4.30
C ALA A 14 -54.27 -52.38 5.44
N ASP A 15 -54.44 -51.41 6.34
CA ASP A 15 -55.64 -51.01 7.11
C ASP A 15 -55.22 -50.57 8.54
N GLN A 16 -55.81 -49.62 9.25
CA GLN A 16 -56.71 -48.48 9.03
C GLN A 16 -56.65 -47.67 10.37
N ASP A 17 -57.27 -46.48 10.38
CA ASP A 17 -57.76 -45.72 11.55
C ASP A 17 -56.88 -44.69 12.31
N GLN A 18 -57.45 -43.47 12.38
CA GLN A 18 -57.07 -42.23 13.07
C GLN A 18 -57.50 -42.25 14.58
N PRO A 19 -57.45 -41.14 15.36
CA PRO A 19 -56.41 -40.13 15.59
C PRO A 19 -56.07 -40.00 17.10
N GLU A 20 -54.87 -39.55 17.47
CA GLU A 20 -54.63 -38.97 18.80
C GLU A 20 -54.00 -37.59 18.68
N GLN A 21 -54.72 -36.62 19.24
CA GLN A 21 -54.23 -35.28 19.52
C GLN A 21 -53.22 -35.37 20.65
N ASP A 22 -52.04 -34.79 20.48
CA ASP A 22 -51.30 -34.29 21.63
C ASP A 22 -50.70 -32.92 21.36
N SER A 23 -51.15 -31.99 22.18
CA SER A 23 -50.84 -30.57 22.16
C SER A 23 -49.49 -30.34 22.83
N THR A 24 -48.50 -29.88 22.09
CA THR A 24 -47.41 -29.07 22.67
C THR A 24 -47.05 -27.94 21.71
N GLY A 25 -47.58 -26.75 22.01
CA GLY A 25 -47.10 -25.52 21.42
C GLY A 25 -45.69 -25.24 21.91
N LEU A 26 -44.73 -25.11 21.00
CA LEU A 26 -43.51 -24.37 21.26
C LEU A 26 -43.26 -23.39 20.10
N ALA A 27 -43.50 -22.13 20.45
CA ALA A 27 -43.16 -20.88 19.79
C ALA A 27 -42.34 -20.96 18.49
N SER A 28 -42.93 -20.43 17.42
CA SER A 28 -42.18 -20.00 16.24
C SER A 28 -41.17 -18.92 16.67
N SER A 29 -39.88 -19.27 16.74
CA SER A 29 -38.81 -18.29 16.77
C SER A 29 -38.71 -17.64 15.39
N LYS A 30 -39.57 -16.64 15.15
CA LYS A 30 -39.37 -15.68 14.08
C LYS A 30 -38.10 -14.90 14.43
N ARG A 31 -36.95 -15.33 13.89
CA ARG A 31 -35.78 -14.45 13.77
C ARG A 31 -36.26 -13.18 13.07
N PRO A 32 -35.99 -11.97 13.61
CA PRO A 32 -36.35 -10.76 12.90
C PRO A 32 -35.59 -10.76 11.58
N LYS A 33 -36.32 -10.74 10.45
CA LYS A 33 -35.78 -10.40 9.13
C LYS A 33 -35.52 -8.89 9.11
N THR A 34 -34.54 -8.42 9.88
CA THR A 34 -33.92 -7.13 9.60
C THR A 34 -33.04 -7.35 8.38
N GLN A 35 -33.40 -6.77 7.24
CA GLN A 35 -32.46 -6.61 6.14
C GLN A 35 -31.20 -5.98 6.73
N PRO A 36 -30.01 -6.60 6.62
CA PRO A 36 -28.83 -6.02 7.22
C PRO A 36 -28.55 -4.66 6.57
N ALA A 37 -28.30 -3.65 7.39
CA ALA A 37 -28.02 -2.30 6.92
C ALA A 37 -26.76 -2.31 6.05
N LYS A 38 -26.87 -1.79 4.83
CA LYS A 38 -25.71 -1.58 3.95
C LYS A 38 -24.71 -0.67 4.69
N LEU A 39 -23.52 -1.18 4.97
CA LEU A 39 -22.43 -0.43 5.62
C LEU A 39 -21.41 -0.03 4.56
N VAL A 40 -21.09 1.26 4.48
CA VAL A 40 -20.01 1.74 3.61
C VAL A 40 -18.68 1.60 4.34
N VAL A 41 -17.72 0.90 3.74
CA VAL A 41 -16.43 0.63 4.38
C VAL A 41 -15.29 1.24 3.57
N GLY A 42 -14.55 2.18 4.16
CA GLY A 42 -13.31 2.69 3.60
C GLY A 42 -12.14 1.78 3.98
N TRP A 43 -11.60 1.05 3.01
CA TRP A 43 -10.44 0.18 3.22
C TRP A 43 -9.14 0.89 2.82
N PHE A 44 -8.40 1.35 3.82
CA PHE A 44 -7.08 1.95 3.66
C PHE A 44 -6.01 0.88 3.40
N ARG A 45 -5.04 1.23 2.54
CA ARG A 45 -3.86 0.44 2.20
C ARG A 45 -2.61 1.32 2.25
N ASN A 46 -1.98 1.62 1.11
CA ASN A 46 -0.81 2.52 1.06
C ASN A 46 -1.21 3.98 0.85
N ASP A 47 -2.36 4.41 1.35
CA ASP A 47 -2.95 5.74 1.25
C ASP A 47 -3.25 6.32 2.63
N LEU A 48 -2.29 6.17 3.55
CA LEU A 48 -2.43 6.44 4.99
C LEU A 48 -2.30 7.93 5.34
N ARG A 49 -3.24 8.73 4.85
CA ARG A 49 -3.33 10.18 5.04
C ARG A 49 -4.77 10.68 4.96
N LEU A 50 -5.03 11.87 5.49
CA LEU A 50 -6.27 12.62 5.34
C LEU A 50 -6.27 13.51 4.08
N GLN A 51 -5.15 14.20 3.80
CA GLN A 51 -5.08 15.09 2.64
C GLN A 51 -5.02 14.31 1.33
N ASP A 52 -5.68 14.83 0.30
CA ASP A 52 -5.68 14.23 -1.02
C ASP A 52 -6.07 12.74 -1.00
N ASN A 53 -7.08 12.37 -0.23
CA ASN A 53 -7.50 10.97 -0.08
C ASN A 53 -8.87 10.73 -0.77
N PRO A 54 -8.88 10.09 -1.96
CA PRO A 54 -10.12 9.77 -2.67
C PRO A 54 -11.02 8.77 -1.93
N VAL A 55 -10.46 7.84 -1.16
CA VAL A 55 -11.25 6.86 -0.40
C VAL A 55 -12.01 7.58 0.70
N LEU A 56 -11.34 8.46 1.43
CA LEU A 56 -11.96 9.23 2.50
C LEU A 56 -13.09 10.13 1.99
N GLU A 57 -12.89 10.84 0.88
CA GLU A 57 -13.93 11.66 0.23
C GLU A 57 -15.09 10.81 -0.27
N ALA A 58 -14.82 9.72 -0.99
CA ALA A 58 -15.85 8.90 -1.60
C ALA A 58 -16.72 8.19 -0.55
N VAL A 59 -16.10 7.69 0.54
CA VAL A 59 -16.85 7.07 1.65
C VAL A 59 -17.73 8.10 2.35
N ALA A 60 -17.20 9.29 2.67
CA ALA A 60 -17.98 10.35 3.31
C ALA A 60 -19.15 10.80 2.42
N ARG A 61 -18.89 11.00 1.13
CA ARG A 61 -19.91 11.38 0.14
C ARG A 61 -20.98 10.31 0.02
N ARG A 62 -20.58 9.06 -0.20
CA ARG A 62 -21.50 7.92 -0.39
C ARG A 62 -22.39 7.69 0.83
N ALA A 63 -21.79 7.72 2.02
CA ALA A 63 -22.52 7.55 3.27
C ALA A 63 -23.51 8.70 3.52
N LYS A 64 -23.16 9.92 3.14
CA LYS A 64 -24.05 11.09 3.25
C LYS A 64 -25.21 11.03 2.26
N GLU A 65 -24.95 10.73 0.99
CA GLU A 65 -25.96 10.68 -0.08
C GLU A 65 -27.04 9.63 0.19
N GLU A 66 -26.64 8.47 0.70
CA GLU A 66 -27.55 7.35 0.98
C GLU A 66 -27.98 7.26 2.45
N ASN A 67 -27.52 8.19 3.30
CA ASN A 67 -27.76 8.20 4.74
C ASN A 67 -27.38 6.87 5.44
N LEU A 68 -26.25 6.27 5.01
CA LEU A 68 -25.72 5.01 5.51
C LEU A 68 -24.66 5.24 6.61
N PRO A 69 -24.47 4.29 7.54
CA PRO A 69 -23.31 4.30 8.41
C PRO A 69 -22.03 4.06 7.59
N ALA A 70 -20.90 4.56 8.09
CA ALA A 70 -19.59 4.34 7.49
C ALA A 70 -18.57 3.86 8.52
N MET A 71 -17.64 3.03 8.07
CA MET A 71 -16.54 2.51 8.87
C MET A 71 -15.22 2.63 8.10
N LEU A 72 -14.17 3.11 8.75
CA LEU A 72 -12.83 3.19 8.16
C LEU A 72 -11.93 2.11 8.77
N ILE A 73 -11.29 1.31 7.93
CA ILE A 73 -10.51 0.17 8.37
C ILE A 73 -9.13 0.10 7.72
N TYR A 74 -8.22 -0.57 8.41
CA TYR A 74 -6.97 -1.06 7.87
C TYR A 74 -6.74 -2.51 8.30
N ILE A 75 -6.19 -3.32 7.38
CA ILE A 75 -5.97 -4.75 7.62
C ILE A 75 -4.48 -5.04 7.49
N LEU A 76 -3.86 -5.39 8.62
CA LEU A 76 -2.49 -5.87 8.72
C LEU A 76 -2.44 -7.32 8.22
N ASP A 77 -2.20 -7.47 6.92
CA ASP A 77 -2.17 -8.77 6.26
C ASP A 77 -0.86 -9.53 6.54
N PRO A 78 -0.91 -10.70 7.23
CA PRO A 78 0.27 -11.48 7.59
C PRO A 78 1.19 -11.81 6.41
N ARG A 79 0.64 -11.90 5.17
CA ARG A 79 1.40 -12.17 3.94
C ARG A 79 2.47 -11.13 3.63
N PHE A 80 2.37 -9.93 4.21
CA PHE A 80 3.37 -8.87 4.06
C PHE A 80 4.34 -8.76 5.24
N TYR A 81 4.09 -9.49 6.33
CA TYR A 81 4.95 -9.50 7.51
C TYR A 81 5.78 -10.78 7.62
N ASP A 82 5.31 -11.90 7.10
CA ASP A 82 5.98 -13.18 7.31
C ASP A 82 7.31 -13.37 6.55
N ARG A 83 8.10 -14.34 7.00
CA ARG A 83 9.16 -15.00 6.24
C ARG A 83 8.50 -15.95 5.24
N SER A 84 7.95 -15.43 4.16
CA SER A 84 7.76 -16.29 2.99
C SER A 84 9.15 -16.68 2.49
N PRO A 85 9.53 -17.98 2.45
CA PRO A 85 10.58 -18.39 1.52
C PRO A 85 10.13 -17.90 0.13
N TYR A 86 11.04 -17.33 -0.66
CA TYR A 86 10.70 -16.72 -1.95
C TYR A 86 9.71 -17.58 -2.75
N GLY A 87 8.47 -17.12 -2.86
CA GLY A 87 7.40 -17.92 -3.45
C GLY A 87 6.02 -17.50 -2.96
N ARG A 88 5.34 -16.71 -3.80
CA ARG A 88 3.93 -16.32 -3.80
C ARG A 88 3.06 -16.99 -2.71
N VAL A 89 2.48 -16.16 -1.84
CA VAL A 89 1.43 -16.60 -0.90
C VAL A 89 0.06 -16.77 -1.59
N THR A 90 -0.02 -16.64 -2.92
CA THR A 90 -1.29 -16.53 -3.66
C THR A 90 -1.51 -17.58 -4.75
N ASP A 91 -0.65 -18.58 -4.88
CA ASP A 91 -0.79 -19.62 -5.91
C ASP A 91 -0.89 -21.01 -5.25
N PRO A 92 -2.10 -21.62 -5.21
CA PRO A 92 -2.33 -22.98 -4.68
C PRO A 92 -1.52 -24.06 -5.41
N GLU A 93 -1.12 -23.80 -6.66
CA GLU A 93 -0.37 -24.70 -7.52
C GLU A 93 1.12 -24.31 -7.60
N PHE A 94 1.56 -23.29 -6.85
CA PHE A 94 2.94 -22.78 -6.87
C PHE A 94 3.96 -23.89 -6.67
N GLN A 95 3.65 -24.81 -5.74
CA GLN A 95 4.47 -25.96 -5.38
C GLN A 95 4.72 -26.91 -6.56
N LYS A 96 3.80 -27.00 -7.53
CA LYS A 96 3.95 -27.84 -8.71
C LYS A 96 4.76 -27.17 -9.84
N SER A 97 4.92 -25.84 -9.79
CA SER A 97 5.71 -25.07 -10.77
C SER A 97 7.20 -24.93 -10.43
N ILE A 98 7.60 -25.41 -9.25
CA ILE A 98 8.95 -25.29 -8.66
C ILE A 98 10.10 -25.77 -9.58
N PRO A 99 10.00 -26.90 -10.32
CA PRO A 99 11.16 -27.42 -11.06
C PRO A 99 11.66 -26.48 -12.17
N THR A 100 10.79 -25.60 -12.69
CA THR A 100 11.13 -24.65 -13.76
C THR A 100 11.44 -23.23 -13.27
N ARG A 101 11.22 -22.95 -11.97
CA ARG A 101 11.37 -21.63 -11.34
C ARG A 101 12.17 -21.74 -10.05
N LEU A 102 13.38 -22.30 -10.13
CA LEU A 102 14.31 -22.47 -9.00
C LEU A 102 14.39 -21.19 -8.15
N PRO A 103 13.82 -21.16 -6.93
CA PRO A 103 14.02 -20.06 -6.01
C PRO A 103 15.49 -20.06 -5.59
N ILE A 104 16.13 -18.91 -5.64
CA ILE A 104 17.47 -18.72 -5.06
C ILE A 104 17.21 -18.31 -3.61
N ASP A 105 17.52 -19.17 -2.64
CA ASP A 105 17.13 -19.02 -1.24
C ASP A 105 18.03 -18.02 -0.48
N PHE A 106 17.90 -16.74 -0.81
CA PHE A 106 18.56 -15.65 -0.09
C PHE A 106 17.57 -14.82 0.77
N SER A 107 16.40 -15.36 1.11
CA SER A 107 15.28 -14.56 1.68
C SER A 107 15.50 -14.09 3.11
N SER A 108 15.21 -12.81 3.31
CA SER A 108 14.89 -12.22 4.61
C SER A 108 13.36 -12.15 4.79
N ARG A 109 12.91 -11.74 5.98
CA ARG A 109 11.49 -11.47 6.25
C ARG A 109 10.96 -10.41 5.29
N LYS A 110 9.76 -10.60 4.73
CA LYS A 110 9.20 -9.68 3.72
C LYS A 110 9.09 -8.24 4.23
N CYS A 111 8.74 -8.08 5.51
CA CYS A 111 8.81 -6.81 6.23
C CYS A 111 9.60 -6.97 7.54
N ASN A 112 10.71 -6.24 7.65
CA ASN A 112 11.52 -6.23 8.86
C ASN A 112 10.83 -5.44 10.00
N GLY A 113 11.35 -5.57 11.22
CA GLY A 113 10.74 -4.95 12.39
C GLY A 113 10.76 -3.42 12.37
N ARG A 114 11.82 -2.82 11.79
CA ARG A 114 11.95 -1.36 11.63
C ARG A 114 10.80 -0.80 10.78
N ARG A 115 10.55 -1.41 9.62
CA ARG A 115 9.48 -1.00 8.71
C ARG A 115 8.11 -1.30 9.31
N ALA A 116 7.92 -2.45 9.95
CA ALA A 116 6.67 -2.76 10.65
C ALA A 116 6.35 -1.72 11.74
N ARG A 117 7.34 -1.36 12.57
CA ARG A 117 7.20 -0.31 13.59
C ARG A 117 6.90 1.06 12.99
N PHE A 118 7.54 1.42 11.87
CA PHE A 118 7.20 2.64 11.13
C PHE A 118 5.74 2.63 10.67
N TYR A 119 5.24 1.54 10.08
CA TYR A 119 3.83 1.39 9.70
C TYR A 119 2.88 1.52 10.90
N LEU A 120 3.20 0.91 12.05
CA LEU A 120 2.40 1.08 13.26
C LEU A 120 2.31 2.56 13.68
N ASN A 121 3.42 3.30 13.62
CA ASN A 121 3.40 4.74 13.90
C ASN A 121 2.58 5.53 12.87
N VAL A 122 2.61 5.14 11.59
CA VAL A 122 1.78 5.75 10.55
C VAL A 122 0.29 5.54 10.84
N LEU A 123 -0.11 4.32 11.19
CA LEU A 123 -1.51 4.00 11.49
C LEU A 123 -2.01 4.75 12.73
N ARG A 124 -1.17 4.93 13.75
CA ARG A 124 -1.52 5.73 14.95
C ARG A 124 -1.68 7.21 14.64
N ASP A 125 -0.84 7.75 13.74
CA ASP A 125 -0.96 9.12 13.27
C ASP A 125 -2.27 9.34 12.52
N LEU A 126 -2.61 8.42 11.61
CA LEU A 126 -3.86 8.42 10.88
C LEU A 126 -5.06 8.30 11.81
N GLN A 127 -5.03 7.37 12.79
CA GLN A 127 -6.09 7.21 13.79
C GLN A 127 -6.33 8.53 14.55
N ARG A 128 -5.25 9.21 14.96
CA ARG A 128 -5.36 10.51 15.64
C ARG A 128 -6.05 11.56 14.76
N GLY A 129 -5.59 11.73 13.51
CA GLY A 129 -6.20 12.70 12.59
C GLY A 129 -7.66 12.38 12.23
N LEU A 130 -8.00 11.10 12.10
CA LEU A 130 -9.38 10.66 11.89
C LEU A 130 -10.29 10.96 13.10
N ARG A 131 -9.78 10.78 14.33
CA ARG A 131 -10.50 11.17 15.55
C ARG A 131 -10.72 12.67 15.65
N GLU A 132 -9.74 13.48 15.23
CA GLU A 132 -9.86 14.95 15.20
C GLU A 132 -10.99 15.44 14.28
N ILE A 133 -11.23 14.74 13.16
CA ILE A 133 -12.37 15.04 12.28
C ILE A 133 -13.66 14.35 12.72
N GLY A 134 -13.67 13.58 13.81
CA GLY A 134 -14.87 12.99 14.39
C GLY A 134 -15.24 11.58 13.89
N THR A 135 -14.26 10.78 13.43
CA THR A 135 -14.48 9.37 13.08
C THR A 135 -13.47 8.43 13.72
N GLU A 136 -13.90 7.20 14.00
CA GLU A 136 -13.02 6.13 14.45
C GLU A 136 -12.34 5.41 13.27
N PHE A 137 -11.22 4.75 13.59
CA PHE A 137 -10.42 3.97 12.67
C PHE A 137 -10.10 2.62 13.28
N HIS A 138 -10.46 1.54 12.58
CA HIS A 138 -10.35 0.18 13.06
C HIS A 138 -9.21 -0.58 12.38
N VAL A 139 -8.38 -1.26 13.17
CA VAL A 139 -7.22 -2.01 12.67
C VAL A 139 -7.45 -3.49 12.94
N PHE A 140 -7.35 -4.32 11.90
CA PHE A 140 -7.49 -5.77 11.97
C PHE A 140 -6.17 -6.45 11.62
N VAL A 141 -6.00 -7.70 12.06
CA VAL A 141 -4.93 -8.59 11.61
C VAL A 141 -5.54 -9.82 10.99
N GLY A 142 -5.11 -10.17 9.78
CA GLY A 142 -5.62 -11.33 9.05
C GLY A 142 -5.57 -11.10 7.55
N ARG A 143 -5.94 -12.13 6.79
CA ARG A 143 -6.10 -11.96 5.34
C ARG A 143 -7.35 -11.12 5.08
N PRO A 144 -7.31 -10.08 4.22
CA PRO A 144 -8.47 -9.26 3.91
C PRO A 144 -9.73 -10.03 3.54
N GLU A 145 -9.61 -11.11 2.76
CA GLU A 145 -10.72 -11.98 2.40
C GLU A 145 -11.42 -12.61 3.62
N ASP A 146 -10.67 -13.01 4.65
CA ASP A 146 -11.24 -13.58 5.89
C ASP A 146 -11.84 -12.48 6.77
N VAL A 147 -11.18 -11.33 6.86
CA VAL A 147 -11.67 -10.18 7.63
C VAL A 147 -12.99 -9.67 7.05
N PHE A 148 -13.08 -9.52 5.73
CA PHE A 148 -14.31 -9.10 5.08
C PHE A 148 -15.43 -10.14 5.20
N ALA A 149 -15.12 -11.44 5.13
CA ALA A 149 -16.11 -12.48 5.42
C ALA A 149 -16.66 -12.37 6.85
N SER A 150 -15.78 -12.18 7.84
CA SER A 150 -16.17 -11.99 9.25
C SER A 150 -16.99 -10.72 9.47
N LEU A 151 -16.58 -9.59 8.88
CA LEU A 151 -17.34 -8.34 8.95
C LEU A 151 -18.69 -8.45 8.25
N SER A 152 -18.76 -9.17 7.13
CA SER A 152 -20.04 -9.38 6.43
C SER A 152 -20.98 -10.28 7.24
N ALA A 153 -20.46 -11.22 8.04
CA ALA A 153 -21.27 -11.99 8.98
C ALA A 153 -21.84 -11.12 10.12
N GLN A 154 -21.14 -10.05 10.51
CA GLN A 154 -21.57 -9.12 11.57
C GLN A 154 -22.56 -8.06 11.07
N PHE A 155 -22.32 -7.49 9.89
CA PHE A 155 -23.04 -6.32 9.37
C PHE A 155 -23.86 -6.59 8.11
N GLY A 156 -23.77 -7.79 7.52
CA GLY A 156 -24.34 -8.14 6.22
C GLY A 156 -23.52 -7.63 5.03
N GLY A 157 -24.18 -7.41 3.89
CA GLY A 157 -23.50 -6.97 2.66
C GLY A 157 -22.80 -5.62 2.83
N LEU A 158 -21.47 -5.62 2.65
CA LEU A 158 -20.62 -4.44 2.78
C LEU A 158 -20.43 -3.75 1.41
N GLU A 159 -20.49 -2.42 1.38
CA GLU A 159 -20.05 -1.62 0.23
C GLU A 159 -18.64 -1.10 0.51
N VAL A 160 -17.62 -1.85 0.07
CA VAL A 160 -16.22 -1.52 0.36
C VAL A 160 -15.66 -0.62 -0.74
N ILE A 161 -15.00 0.47 -0.34
CA ILE A 161 -14.31 1.40 -1.21
C ILE A 161 -12.83 1.39 -0.83
N CYS A 162 -11.94 1.16 -1.80
CA CYS A 162 -10.50 1.25 -1.59
C CYS A 162 -9.82 1.93 -2.78
N LEU A 163 -8.58 2.38 -2.58
CA LEU A 163 -7.76 2.82 -3.68
C LEU A 163 -7.23 1.61 -4.45
N ARG A 164 -7.27 1.61 -5.78
CA ARG A 164 -6.67 0.63 -6.69
C ARG A 164 -5.16 0.84 -6.75
N GLU A 165 -4.37 -0.24 -6.69
CA GLU A 165 -2.90 -0.15 -6.76
C GLU A 165 -2.31 -1.30 -7.59
N PRO A 166 -2.38 -1.22 -8.94
CA PRO A 166 -1.96 -2.31 -9.82
C PRO A 166 -0.44 -2.35 -10.06
N VAL A 167 0.35 -1.78 -9.15
CA VAL A 167 1.82 -1.73 -9.25
C VAL A 167 2.48 -2.98 -8.66
N SER A 168 1.72 -3.86 -8.01
CA SER A 168 2.20 -5.15 -7.50
C SER A 168 1.20 -6.25 -7.82
N PRO A 169 1.65 -7.38 -8.41
CA PRO A 169 0.79 -8.55 -8.62
C PRO A 169 0.21 -9.11 -7.30
N GLU A 170 0.95 -8.98 -6.19
CA GLU A 170 0.45 -9.45 -4.90
C GLU A 170 -0.74 -8.59 -4.42
N TRP A 171 -0.69 -7.27 -4.66
CA TRP A 171 -1.79 -6.38 -4.27
C TRP A 171 -3.03 -6.63 -5.13
N THR A 172 -2.87 -6.85 -6.43
CA THR A 172 -3.99 -7.20 -7.31
C THR A 172 -4.59 -8.56 -6.94
N ASP A 173 -3.77 -9.56 -6.60
CA ASP A 173 -4.26 -10.86 -6.14
C ASP A 173 -5.09 -10.71 -4.84
N VAL A 174 -4.64 -9.87 -3.90
CA VAL A 174 -5.39 -9.58 -2.65
C VAL A 174 -6.70 -8.81 -2.92
N GLU A 175 -6.70 -7.87 -3.86
CA GLU A 175 -7.92 -7.20 -4.31
C GLU A 175 -8.95 -8.20 -4.86
N ASP A 176 -8.50 -9.16 -5.68
CA ASP A 176 -9.37 -10.18 -6.27
C ASP A 176 -9.93 -11.15 -5.22
N PHE A 177 -9.13 -11.57 -4.24
CA PHE A 177 -9.61 -12.41 -3.13
C PHE A 177 -10.61 -11.69 -2.23
N ALA A 178 -10.33 -10.43 -1.88
CA ALA A 178 -11.25 -9.60 -1.10
C ALA A 178 -12.57 -9.38 -1.85
N GLU A 179 -12.52 -9.09 -3.15
CA GLU A 179 -13.69 -8.90 -4.00
C GLU A 179 -14.54 -10.17 -4.08
N ALA A 180 -13.91 -11.34 -4.24
CA ALA A 180 -14.61 -12.63 -4.24
C ALA A 180 -15.32 -12.91 -2.90
N ALA A 181 -14.64 -12.66 -1.77
CA ALA A 181 -15.22 -12.84 -0.45
C ALA A 181 -16.41 -11.90 -0.19
N LEU A 182 -16.28 -10.63 -0.58
CA LEU A 182 -17.36 -9.64 -0.47
C LEU A 182 -18.58 -10.03 -1.32
N ARG A 183 -18.35 -10.43 -2.58
CA ARG A 183 -19.43 -10.87 -3.48
C ARG A 183 -20.16 -12.10 -2.94
N ALA A 184 -19.43 -13.07 -2.39
CA ALA A 184 -20.01 -14.26 -1.77
C ALA A 184 -20.94 -13.93 -0.60
N ALA A 185 -20.68 -12.82 0.11
CA ALA A 185 -21.50 -12.32 1.21
C ALA A 185 -22.55 -11.27 0.79
N GLY A 186 -22.75 -11.04 -0.51
CA GLY A 186 -23.70 -10.05 -1.03
C GLY A 186 -23.25 -8.59 -0.94
N GLY A 187 -21.95 -8.35 -0.76
CA GLY A 187 -21.31 -7.04 -0.80
C GLY A 187 -20.64 -6.71 -2.14
N SER A 188 -19.90 -5.61 -2.18
CA SER A 188 -19.17 -5.12 -3.36
C SER A 188 -17.83 -4.48 -2.99
N LEU A 189 -16.92 -4.42 -3.97
CA LEU A 189 -15.64 -3.71 -3.86
C LEU A 189 -15.50 -2.68 -5.00
N SER A 190 -15.49 -1.40 -4.64
CA SER A 190 -15.22 -0.27 -5.53
C SER A 190 -13.76 0.15 -5.42
N LYS A 191 -13.04 0.08 -6.54
CA LYS A 191 -11.60 0.38 -6.63
C LYS A 191 -11.40 1.74 -7.29
N LEU A 192 -11.12 2.76 -6.48
CA LEU A 192 -10.89 4.13 -6.97
C LEU A 192 -9.47 4.28 -7.51
N TRP A 193 -9.29 5.08 -8.55
CA TRP A 193 -7.95 5.50 -8.96
C TRP A 193 -7.54 6.82 -8.28
N GLY A 194 -6.23 7.05 -8.23
CA GLY A 194 -5.68 8.38 -8.00
C GLY A 194 -4.87 8.53 -6.72
N ALA A 195 -4.28 9.72 -6.58
CA ALA A 195 -3.58 10.24 -5.39
C ALA A 195 -2.27 9.54 -4.97
N MET A 196 -2.03 8.28 -5.35
CA MET A 196 -0.71 7.66 -5.26
C MET A 196 0.16 7.92 -6.48
N SER A 197 -0.42 8.34 -7.61
CA SER A 197 0.30 8.81 -8.80
C SER A 197 0.26 10.33 -8.91
N LEU A 198 1.23 10.91 -9.62
CA LEU A 198 1.23 12.34 -9.94
C LEU A 198 0.10 12.70 -10.92
N TYR A 199 -0.12 11.83 -11.91
CA TYR A 199 -1.20 11.98 -12.90
C TYR A 199 -2.38 11.06 -12.58
N HIS A 200 -3.57 11.54 -12.89
CA HIS A 200 -4.78 10.73 -12.81
C HIS A 200 -4.89 9.81 -14.03
N GLU A 201 -5.46 8.60 -13.87
CA GLU A 201 -5.58 7.60 -14.95
C GLU A 201 -6.39 8.13 -16.14
N GLU A 202 -7.51 8.79 -15.85
CA GLU A 202 -8.39 9.37 -16.89
C GLU A 202 -7.72 10.49 -17.68
N ASP A 203 -6.67 11.11 -17.14
CA ASP A 203 -5.94 12.18 -17.82
C ASP A 203 -4.74 11.64 -18.61
N LEU A 204 -4.43 10.35 -18.52
CA LEU A 204 -3.26 9.80 -19.19
C LEU A 204 -3.38 9.95 -20.71
N PRO A 205 -2.32 10.43 -21.39
CA PRO A 205 -2.31 10.56 -22.85
C PRO A 205 -2.14 9.21 -23.57
N PHE A 206 -2.17 8.11 -22.83
CA PHE A 206 -2.05 6.74 -23.31
C PHE A 206 -2.85 5.80 -22.41
N LYS A 207 -3.24 4.65 -22.95
CA LYS A 207 -3.91 3.61 -22.14
C LYS A 207 -2.97 3.06 -21.09
N LEU A 208 -3.52 2.65 -19.96
CA LEU A 208 -2.77 1.98 -18.91
C LEU A 208 -2.03 0.74 -19.46
N GLY A 209 -0.75 0.60 -19.13
CA GLY A 209 0.12 -0.46 -19.66
C GLY A 209 0.69 -0.20 -21.07
N GLN A 210 0.31 0.88 -21.73
CA GLN A 210 0.85 1.30 -23.03
C GLN A 210 1.78 2.52 -22.93
N SER A 211 2.30 2.80 -21.72
CA SER A 211 3.22 3.92 -21.52
C SER A 211 4.48 3.78 -22.40
N PRO A 212 5.06 4.91 -22.87
CA PRO A 212 6.35 4.92 -23.55
C PRO A 212 7.44 4.13 -22.82
N GLY A 213 8.37 3.55 -23.58
CA GLY A 213 9.40 2.63 -23.06
C GLY A 213 10.58 3.29 -22.34
N SER A 214 10.70 4.61 -22.41
CA SER A 214 11.80 5.37 -21.79
C SER A 214 11.27 6.49 -20.91
N TYR A 215 12.08 6.89 -19.93
CA TYR A 215 11.78 8.03 -19.06
C TYR A 215 11.46 9.29 -19.88
N THR A 216 12.35 9.65 -20.81
CA THR A 216 12.18 10.82 -21.68
C THR A 216 10.94 10.72 -22.55
N GLY A 217 10.61 9.52 -23.04
CA GLY A 217 9.38 9.29 -23.80
C GLY A 217 8.12 9.55 -22.97
N VAL A 218 8.11 9.11 -21.71
CA VAL A 218 7.00 9.36 -20.79
C VAL A 218 6.91 10.84 -20.42
N ALA A 219 8.03 11.50 -20.12
CA ALA A 219 8.05 12.93 -19.83
C ALA A 219 7.52 13.76 -21.01
N LYS A 220 7.96 13.47 -22.24
CA LYS A 220 7.44 14.11 -23.44
C LYS A 220 5.95 13.84 -23.64
N ALA A 221 5.49 12.59 -23.42
CA ALA A 221 4.07 12.26 -23.56
C ALA A 221 3.17 13.04 -22.61
N PHE A 222 3.67 13.38 -21.41
CA PHE A 222 2.96 14.25 -20.46
C PHE A 222 3.08 15.75 -20.76
N GLY A 223 3.79 16.14 -21.82
CA GLY A 223 3.99 17.53 -22.20
C GLY A 223 5.06 18.26 -21.41
N TRP A 224 6.08 17.57 -20.88
CA TRP A 224 7.26 18.25 -20.35
C TRP A 224 8.20 18.65 -21.49
N ALA A 225 8.29 19.95 -21.76
CA ALA A 225 9.28 20.52 -22.68
C ALA A 225 10.70 20.36 -22.10
N ASP A 226 10.85 20.59 -20.79
CA ASP A 226 12.06 20.31 -20.03
C ASP A 226 11.74 19.98 -18.56
N VAL A 227 11.73 18.69 -18.25
CA VAL A 227 11.55 18.17 -16.88
C VAL A 227 12.85 18.19 -16.05
N TRP A 228 14.01 18.35 -16.69
CA TRP A 228 15.30 18.12 -16.04
C TRP A 228 15.78 19.38 -15.33
N THR A 229 15.70 20.53 -15.98
CA THR A 229 16.34 21.75 -15.46
C THR A 229 15.35 22.85 -15.08
N SER A 230 14.23 22.96 -15.78
CA SER A 230 13.30 24.11 -15.62
C SER A 230 11.89 23.74 -15.18
N ALA A 231 11.50 22.46 -15.22
CA ALA A 231 10.09 22.05 -15.14
C ALA A 231 9.18 22.79 -16.14
N LYS A 232 9.71 23.15 -17.31
CA LYS A 232 8.92 23.78 -18.38
C LYS A 232 7.96 22.76 -18.98
N GLN A 233 6.69 23.15 -19.06
CA GLN A 233 5.62 22.38 -19.69
C GLN A 233 5.21 23.02 -21.02
N GLU A 234 4.73 22.19 -21.93
CA GLU A 234 4.02 22.60 -23.14
C GLU A 234 2.61 23.09 -22.80
N GLU A 235 1.99 23.88 -23.67
CA GLU A 235 0.63 24.40 -23.45
C GLU A 235 -0.43 23.30 -23.32
N TRP A 236 -0.22 22.16 -24.00
CA TRP A 236 -1.12 21.01 -23.99
C TRP A 236 -0.82 20.01 -22.86
N ALA A 237 0.12 20.30 -21.96
CA ALA A 237 0.61 19.36 -20.97
C ALA A 237 -0.52 18.70 -20.17
N THR A 238 -0.34 17.41 -19.89
CA THR A 238 -1.33 16.62 -19.13
C THR A 238 -1.54 17.28 -17.76
N PRO A 239 -2.79 17.52 -17.33
CA PRO A 239 -3.04 18.21 -16.10
C PRO A 239 -2.61 17.38 -14.88
N ILE A 240 -1.92 18.03 -13.94
CA ILE A 240 -1.71 17.49 -12.59
C ILE A 240 -2.86 18.00 -11.73
N ARG A 241 -3.88 17.15 -11.52
CA ARG A 241 -5.09 17.52 -10.75
C ARG A 241 -4.74 18.10 -9.37
N ARG A 242 -5.53 19.07 -8.91
CA ARG A 242 -5.38 19.65 -7.57
C ARG A 242 -5.63 18.58 -6.49
N PRO A 243 -4.98 18.68 -5.32
CA PRO A 243 -5.20 17.74 -4.22
C PRO A 243 -6.63 17.84 -3.70
N ILE A 244 -7.25 16.71 -3.36
CA ILE A 244 -8.57 16.69 -2.70
C ILE A 244 -8.41 17.27 -1.29
N PRO A 245 -9.21 18.27 -0.88
CA PRO A 245 -9.13 18.81 0.47
C PRO A 245 -9.51 17.75 1.50
N ALA A 246 -8.81 17.73 2.64
CA ALA A 246 -9.19 16.88 3.76
C ALA A 246 -10.57 17.32 4.29
N PRO A 247 -11.46 16.38 4.67
CA PRO A 247 -12.73 16.73 5.27
C PRO A 247 -12.51 17.42 6.62
N GLY A 248 -13.15 18.58 6.85
CA GLY A 248 -13.05 19.29 8.12
C GLY A 248 -13.81 18.62 9.26
N THR A 249 -14.93 17.95 8.96
CA THR A 249 -15.71 17.17 9.93
C THR A 249 -16.32 15.97 9.22
N TRP A 250 -16.30 14.82 9.89
CA TRP A 250 -16.89 13.58 9.41
C TRP A 250 -18.40 13.66 9.44
N SER A 251 -19.02 13.39 8.30
CA SER A 251 -20.47 13.57 8.13
C SER A 251 -21.28 12.26 8.23
N ALA A 252 -20.61 11.11 8.17
CA ALA A 252 -21.28 9.82 8.18
C ALA A 252 -21.54 9.32 9.60
N LYS A 253 -22.62 8.56 9.77
CA LYS A 253 -22.96 7.93 11.05
C LYS A 253 -21.97 6.81 11.36
N ALA A 254 -21.66 6.62 12.64
CA ALA A 254 -20.88 5.48 13.11
C ALA A 254 -21.63 4.16 12.82
N PRO A 255 -20.90 3.03 12.69
CA PRO A 255 -21.53 1.71 12.63
C PRO A 255 -22.33 1.43 13.91
N PRO A 256 -23.35 0.55 13.86
CA PRO A 256 -24.24 0.29 14.99
C PRO A 256 -23.55 -0.39 16.19
N MET A 257 -22.39 -0.98 15.98
CA MET A 257 -21.54 -1.56 17.02
C MET A 257 -20.06 -1.49 16.62
N VAL A 258 -19.17 -1.62 17.60
CA VAL A 258 -17.73 -1.78 17.34
C VAL A 258 -17.50 -3.13 16.67
N PRO A 259 -16.79 -3.18 15.54
CA PRO A 259 -16.55 -4.44 14.83
C PRO A 259 -15.69 -5.40 15.64
N VAL A 260 -16.15 -6.64 15.78
CA VAL A 260 -15.42 -7.72 16.45
C VAL A 260 -14.19 -8.09 15.62
N GLY A 261 -13.04 -8.20 16.28
CA GLY A 261 -11.75 -8.52 15.65
C GLY A 261 -10.86 -7.29 15.40
N SER A 262 -11.36 -6.08 15.59
CA SER A 262 -10.52 -4.88 15.65
C SER A 262 -9.59 -4.96 16.86
N TRP A 263 -8.34 -4.56 16.70
CA TRP A 263 -7.42 -4.33 17.81
C TRP A 263 -8.00 -3.32 18.78
N ASP A 264 -7.87 -3.61 20.07
CA ASP A 264 -8.15 -2.66 21.14
C ASP A 264 -7.04 -1.60 21.23
N GLU A 265 -7.35 -0.46 21.85
CA GLU A 265 -6.44 0.67 21.96
C GLU A 265 -5.15 0.29 22.73
N ILE A 266 -5.23 -0.57 23.75
CA ILE A 266 -4.08 -0.98 24.56
C ILE A 266 -3.11 -1.79 23.69
N THR A 267 -3.63 -2.73 22.90
CA THR A 267 -2.84 -3.52 21.96
C THR A 267 -2.23 -2.64 20.87
N PHE A 268 -3.00 -1.71 20.31
CA PHE A 268 -2.54 -0.87 19.21
C PHE A 268 -1.44 0.11 19.63
N GLN A 269 -1.48 0.64 20.86
CA GLN A 269 -0.48 1.59 21.36
C GLN A 269 0.81 0.94 21.90
N ASP A 270 0.82 -0.37 22.12
CA ASP A 270 1.97 -1.12 22.63
C ASP A 270 2.77 -1.78 21.47
N ASP A 271 3.94 -1.22 21.15
CA ASP A 271 4.83 -1.75 20.11
C ASP A 271 5.19 -3.23 20.32
N LYS A 272 5.41 -3.66 21.57
CA LYS A 272 5.82 -5.03 21.89
C LYS A 272 4.67 -6.01 21.60
N LYS A 273 3.46 -5.67 22.02
CA LYS A 273 2.26 -6.49 21.75
C LYS A 273 1.94 -6.51 20.26
N ALA A 274 1.92 -5.34 19.62
CA ALA A 274 1.62 -5.23 18.19
C ALA A 274 2.60 -6.04 17.33
N LEU A 275 3.91 -5.93 17.57
CA LEU A 275 4.92 -6.71 16.83
C LEU A 275 4.78 -8.22 17.11
N LYS A 276 4.48 -8.64 18.34
CA LYS A 276 4.23 -10.06 18.64
C LYS A 276 3.04 -10.60 17.85
N LEU A 277 1.95 -9.83 17.74
CA LEU A 277 0.77 -10.21 16.95
C LEU A 277 1.05 -10.24 15.44
N LEU A 278 2.02 -9.46 14.96
CA LEU A 278 2.53 -9.51 13.59
C LEU A 278 3.54 -10.65 13.36
N GLY A 279 3.69 -11.58 14.31
CA GLY A 279 4.53 -12.77 14.19
C GLY A 279 6.03 -12.54 14.36
N PHE A 280 6.46 -11.44 14.99
CA PHE A 280 7.88 -11.23 15.31
C PHE A 280 8.30 -12.02 16.55
N SER A 281 9.48 -12.65 16.52
CA SER A 281 10.03 -13.37 17.67
C SER A 281 10.43 -12.41 18.81
N PRO A 282 10.53 -12.86 20.07
CA PRO A 282 10.96 -12.02 21.19
C PRO A 282 12.29 -11.29 20.96
N GLU A 283 13.25 -11.96 20.31
CA GLU A 283 14.57 -11.42 19.97
C GLU A 283 14.44 -10.33 18.91
N GLN A 284 13.62 -10.56 17.87
CA GLN A 284 13.36 -9.57 16.82
C GLN A 284 12.64 -8.33 17.37
N VAL A 285 11.69 -8.52 18.28
CA VAL A 285 11.00 -7.42 18.95
C VAL A 285 12.01 -6.61 19.77
N THR A 286 12.84 -7.28 20.57
CA THR A 286 13.87 -6.62 21.39
C THR A 286 14.85 -5.83 20.52
N ALA A 287 15.37 -6.45 19.45
CA ALA A 287 16.27 -5.80 18.50
C ALA A 287 15.61 -4.58 17.82
N THR A 288 14.33 -4.70 17.42
CA THR A 288 13.57 -3.62 16.79
C THR A 288 13.36 -2.42 17.72
N LEU A 289 13.13 -2.69 19.01
CA LEU A 289 12.89 -1.66 20.02
C LEU A 289 14.18 -0.99 20.49
N ALA A 290 15.32 -1.68 20.42
CA ALA A 290 16.63 -1.15 20.80
C ALA A 290 17.19 -0.11 19.83
N VAL A 291 16.71 -0.03 18.59
CA VAL A 291 17.26 0.86 17.57
C VAL A 291 16.95 2.34 17.86
N PRO A 292 17.96 3.22 18.00
CA PRO A 292 17.76 4.64 18.30
C PRO A 292 17.56 5.54 17.07
N HIS A 293 17.81 5.08 15.84
CA HIS A 293 17.83 5.89 14.61
C HIS A 293 16.90 5.36 13.51
N GLY A 294 16.38 6.25 12.65
CA GLY A 294 15.50 5.94 11.51
C GLY A 294 14.00 6.14 11.80
N GLY A 295 13.14 5.87 10.80
CA GLY A 295 11.67 5.94 10.93
C GLY A 295 11.07 5.00 12.01
N SER A 296 11.91 4.20 12.65
CA SER A 296 11.59 3.35 13.80
C SER A 296 11.42 4.11 15.12
N ARG A 297 11.77 5.40 15.24
CA ARG A 297 11.47 6.18 16.47
C ARG A 297 9.96 6.32 16.68
N LYS A 298 9.50 6.11 17.92
CA LYS A 298 8.12 6.37 18.35
C LYS A 298 7.71 7.79 17.93
N GLY A 299 6.59 7.92 17.23
CA GLY A 299 6.03 9.21 16.82
C GLY A 299 6.63 9.88 15.57
N LYS A 300 7.54 9.22 14.82
CA LYS A 300 8.09 9.76 13.55
C LYS A 300 7.45 9.15 12.28
N GLY A 301 6.41 8.35 12.41
CA GLY A 301 5.58 7.88 11.28
C GLY A 301 4.35 8.76 11.08
N GLY A 302 3.74 8.67 9.90
CA GLY A 302 2.46 9.34 9.62
C GLY A 302 2.57 10.59 8.75
N GLU A 303 1.40 11.10 8.36
CA GLU A 303 1.23 12.31 7.56
C GLU A 303 1.80 13.54 8.27
N SER A 304 1.57 13.65 9.59
CA SER A 304 2.04 14.79 10.39
C SER A 304 3.56 14.91 10.39
N ALA A 305 4.25 13.79 10.60
CA ALA A 305 5.71 13.72 10.57
C ALA A 305 6.26 13.96 9.16
N ALA A 306 5.53 13.53 8.14
CA ALA A 306 5.91 13.72 6.74
C ALA A 306 5.86 15.19 6.32
N TRP A 307 4.77 15.89 6.65
CA TRP A 307 4.65 17.33 6.39
C TRP A 307 5.65 18.16 7.20
N SER A 308 5.83 17.86 8.50
CA SER A 308 6.86 18.52 9.31
C SER A 308 8.27 18.35 8.69
N ARG A 309 8.60 17.16 8.18
CA ARG A 309 9.86 16.92 7.48
C ARG A 309 9.97 17.72 6.18
N PHE A 310 8.90 17.75 5.38
CA PHE A 310 8.88 18.45 4.11
C PHE A 310 8.97 19.97 4.30
N ASP A 311 8.24 20.53 5.26
CA ASP A 311 8.26 21.96 5.57
C ASP A 311 9.62 22.40 6.11
N ALA A 312 10.25 21.59 6.98
CA ALA A 312 11.61 21.84 7.45
C ALA A 312 12.68 21.72 6.34
N TRP A 313 12.38 21.03 5.24
CA TRP A 313 13.23 21.00 4.06
C TRP A 313 12.96 22.20 3.15
N MET A 314 11.69 22.58 2.94
CA MET A 314 11.29 23.77 2.17
C MET A 314 11.82 25.07 2.78
N SER A 315 11.96 25.13 4.11
CA SER A 315 12.49 26.32 4.80
C SER A 315 14.00 26.54 4.59
N LYS A 316 14.69 25.63 3.89
CA LYS A 316 16.13 25.74 3.64
C LYS A 316 16.37 26.47 2.34
N GLU A 317 17.02 27.62 2.42
CA GLU A 317 17.55 28.31 1.27
C GLU A 317 18.96 27.76 0.95
N PRO A 318 19.24 27.43 -0.32
CA PRO A 318 20.59 27.12 -0.72
C PRO A 318 21.45 28.40 -0.76
N GLU A 319 22.76 28.25 -0.62
CA GLU A 319 23.71 29.34 -0.85
C GLU A 319 23.76 29.63 -2.37
N LYS A 320 22.99 30.64 -2.83
CA LYS A 320 22.78 30.95 -4.26
C LYS A 320 23.98 31.63 -4.95
N ASP A 321 24.96 32.11 -4.19
CA ASP A 321 26.05 32.96 -4.69
C ASP A 321 27.34 32.19 -5.08
N GLN A 322 27.32 30.86 -5.11
CA GLN A 322 28.47 30.04 -5.51
C GLN A 322 28.36 29.54 -6.97
N ALA A 323 29.47 29.65 -7.71
CA ALA A 323 29.59 29.12 -9.07
C ALA A 323 29.27 27.60 -9.11
N GLY A 324 28.33 27.19 -9.96
CA GLY A 324 27.93 25.77 -10.11
C GLY A 324 26.62 25.37 -9.42
N PHE A 325 25.82 26.32 -8.94
CA PHE A 325 24.48 26.02 -8.40
C PHE A 325 23.54 25.44 -9.48
N ALA A 326 23.22 24.15 -9.34
CA ALA A 326 22.27 23.42 -10.18
C ALA A 326 21.04 22.99 -9.36
N ALA A 327 19.93 23.73 -9.49
CA ALA A 327 18.70 23.47 -8.74
C ALA A 327 18.13 22.04 -8.92
N TRP A 328 18.46 21.38 -10.04
CA TRP A 328 18.02 20.02 -10.35
C TRP A 328 18.77 18.91 -9.60
N ASP A 329 20.01 19.16 -9.16
CA ASP A 329 20.83 18.17 -8.45
C ASP A 329 20.52 18.13 -6.94
N LEU A 330 20.04 19.24 -6.38
CA LEU A 330 19.93 19.47 -4.94
C LEU A 330 18.96 18.58 -4.15
N PRO A 331 17.83 18.09 -4.70
CA PRO A 331 17.03 17.07 -4.02
C PRO A 331 17.82 15.78 -3.75
N THR A 332 19.01 15.64 -4.37
CA THR A 332 19.88 14.48 -4.35
C THR A 332 21.39 14.72 -4.14
N SER A 333 21.85 15.96 -3.98
CA SER A 333 23.27 16.25 -3.71
C SER A 333 23.50 17.14 -2.49
N GLY A 334 22.42 17.76 -1.96
CA GLY A 334 22.51 18.70 -0.86
C GLY A 334 23.10 20.05 -1.23
N THR A 335 22.87 21.05 -0.37
CA THR A 335 22.91 22.49 -0.64
C THR A 335 24.30 23.10 -0.90
N GLN A 336 25.34 22.32 -1.23
CA GLN A 336 26.68 22.85 -1.49
C GLN A 336 27.29 22.24 -2.74
N THR A 337 28.07 23.06 -3.43
CA THR A 337 28.74 22.77 -4.70
C THR A 337 29.64 21.54 -4.60
N VAL A 338 29.57 20.72 -5.65
CA VAL A 338 30.61 19.77 -6.00
C VAL A 338 31.61 20.58 -6.83
N GLU A 339 32.87 20.69 -6.39
CA GLU A 339 33.93 21.31 -7.22
C GLU A 339 33.94 20.64 -8.61
N ALA A 340 34.22 21.39 -9.68
CA ALA A 340 34.05 20.93 -11.06
C ALA A 340 34.81 19.63 -11.42
N ASP A 341 35.80 19.24 -10.63
CA ASP A 341 36.62 18.03 -10.80
C ASP A 341 36.31 16.90 -9.80
N VAL A 342 35.23 17.04 -9.02
CA VAL A 342 34.85 16.07 -8.00
C VAL A 342 33.73 15.18 -8.54
N ASP A 343 34.01 13.88 -8.62
CA ASP A 343 33.02 12.88 -8.96
C ASP A 343 31.78 13.01 -8.04
N ALA A 344 30.59 13.17 -8.63
CA ALA A 344 29.32 13.28 -7.94
C ALA A 344 29.04 12.06 -7.04
N PHE A 345 29.69 10.93 -7.29
CA PHE A 345 29.61 9.70 -6.51
C PHE A 345 30.68 9.58 -5.41
N GLN A 346 31.50 10.61 -5.17
CA GLN A 346 32.38 10.62 -4.00
C GLN A 346 31.55 10.63 -2.70
N TRP A 347 32.04 9.88 -1.71
CA TRP A 347 31.41 9.72 -0.39
C TRP A 347 30.96 11.05 0.22
N LYS A 348 31.77 12.11 0.10
CA LYS A 348 31.47 13.44 0.66
C LYS A 348 30.19 14.09 0.12
N ASN A 349 29.70 13.67 -1.05
CA ASN A 349 28.48 14.17 -1.69
C ASN A 349 27.27 13.28 -1.34
N LEU A 350 27.47 11.96 -1.31
CA LEU A 350 26.44 10.98 -0.96
C LEU A 350 26.13 10.94 0.55
N SER A 351 27.12 11.26 1.40
CA SER A 351 27.01 11.21 2.86
C SER A 351 26.42 12.47 3.50
N ARG A 352 25.73 13.34 2.74
CA ARG A 352 25.13 14.60 3.24
C ARG A 352 23.60 14.48 3.39
N PRO A 353 23.09 13.77 4.42
CA PRO A 353 21.66 13.48 4.59
C PRO A 353 20.77 14.72 4.74
N HIS A 354 21.34 15.87 5.11
CA HIS A 354 20.59 17.10 5.38
C HIS A 354 20.07 17.82 4.14
N GLY A 355 20.61 17.50 2.96
CA GLY A 355 20.17 18.06 1.67
C GLY A 355 18.91 17.42 1.09
N TRP A 356 18.64 16.17 1.46
CA TRP A 356 17.60 15.35 0.87
C TRP A 356 16.24 15.61 1.53
N MET A 357 15.16 15.56 0.75
CA MET A 357 13.79 15.64 1.28
C MET A 357 13.51 14.51 2.29
N GLN A 358 14.10 13.33 2.09
CA GLN A 358 13.91 12.12 2.90
C GLN A 358 12.43 11.70 3.05
N LEU A 359 11.64 11.88 1.98
CA LEU A 359 10.21 11.57 1.96
C LEU A 359 9.85 10.18 1.41
N SER A 360 10.83 9.41 0.93
CA SER A 360 10.60 8.11 0.26
C SER A 360 9.72 7.16 1.08
N LYS A 361 10.02 7.00 2.38
CA LYS A 361 9.25 6.15 3.30
C LYS A 361 7.80 6.61 3.49
N TYR A 362 7.55 7.93 3.48
CA TYR A 362 6.21 8.50 3.63
C TYR A 362 5.41 8.39 2.32
N LEU A 363 6.05 8.61 1.17
CA LEU A 363 5.46 8.40 -0.14
C LEU A 363 5.17 6.93 -0.45
N ALA A 364 5.92 5.99 0.14
CA ALA A 364 5.74 4.55 -0.04
C ALA A 364 4.47 4.02 0.64
N CYS A 365 4.10 4.54 1.81
CA CYS A 365 2.86 4.19 2.52
C CYS A 365 1.75 5.24 2.35
N GLY A 366 1.97 6.23 1.48
CA GLY A 366 1.00 7.26 1.14
C GLY A 366 0.62 8.22 2.27
N CYS A 367 1.53 8.46 3.23
CA CYS A 367 1.40 9.56 4.19
C CYS A 367 1.40 10.94 3.52
N MET A 368 1.91 11.02 2.29
CA MET A 368 1.89 12.24 1.48
C MET A 368 1.52 11.90 0.04
N SER A 369 0.81 12.83 -0.60
CA SER A 369 0.51 12.77 -2.03
C SER A 369 1.61 13.46 -2.84
N ALA A 370 1.98 12.84 -3.97
CA ALA A 370 2.86 13.46 -4.95
C ALA A 370 2.27 14.76 -5.53
N ARG A 371 0.94 14.82 -5.68
CA ARG A 371 0.23 16.02 -6.15
C ARG A 371 0.31 17.14 -5.12
N ALA A 372 0.14 16.82 -3.84
CA ALA A 372 0.22 17.81 -2.77
C ALA A 372 1.63 18.42 -2.66
N ILE A 373 2.68 17.59 -2.80
CA ILE A 373 4.06 18.08 -2.89
C ILE A 373 4.20 19.00 -4.11
N TYR A 374 3.85 18.54 -5.31
CA TYR A 374 3.96 19.32 -6.54
C TYR A 374 3.31 20.71 -6.42
N HIS A 375 2.03 20.74 -6.05
CA HIS A 375 1.26 21.99 -5.97
C HIS A 375 1.82 22.94 -4.91
N LYS A 376 2.28 22.43 -3.77
CA LYS A 376 2.89 23.28 -2.73
C LYS A 376 4.19 23.96 -3.18
N LEU A 377 5.03 23.29 -3.97
CA LEU A 377 6.20 23.94 -4.58
C LEU A 377 5.82 24.90 -5.69
N ALA A 378 4.90 24.49 -6.57
CA ALA A 378 4.52 25.26 -7.76
C ALA A 378 3.82 26.56 -7.38
N ASP A 379 2.83 26.51 -6.49
CA ASP A 379 2.09 27.71 -6.03
C ASP A 379 3.00 28.67 -5.26
N GLY A 380 4.03 28.15 -4.57
CA GLY A 380 5.02 28.94 -3.85
C GLY A 380 6.15 29.48 -4.73
N GLY A 381 6.21 29.14 -6.02
CA GLY A 381 7.33 29.50 -6.89
C GLY A 381 8.68 28.99 -6.39
N HIS A 382 8.69 27.84 -5.71
CA HIS A 382 9.87 27.37 -4.99
C HIS A 382 10.99 26.93 -5.96
N TRP A 383 12.22 27.37 -5.71
CA TRP A 383 13.38 27.14 -6.59
C TRP A 383 13.64 25.66 -6.91
N ALA A 384 13.30 24.76 -5.98
CA ALA A 384 13.51 23.32 -6.13
C ALA A 384 12.46 22.60 -6.99
N LEU A 385 11.46 23.30 -7.54
CA LEU A 385 10.36 22.69 -8.28
C LEU A 385 10.84 21.74 -9.38
N ALA A 386 11.80 22.17 -10.20
CA ALA A 386 12.36 21.36 -11.28
C ALA A 386 12.95 20.03 -10.80
N GLY A 387 13.83 20.09 -9.79
CA GLY A 387 14.44 18.90 -9.20
C GLY A 387 13.42 17.97 -8.54
N VAL A 388 12.42 18.52 -7.83
CA VAL A 388 11.37 17.71 -7.19
C VAL A 388 10.49 17.01 -8.21
N VAL A 389 10.01 17.75 -9.22
CA VAL A 389 9.23 17.21 -10.34
C VAL A 389 10.00 16.10 -11.04
N HIS A 390 11.29 16.33 -11.33
CA HIS A 390 12.14 15.32 -11.95
C HIS A 390 12.11 13.99 -11.18
N ARG A 391 12.22 14.03 -9.85
CA ARG A 391 12.19 12.83 -8.98
C ARG A 391 10.80 12.22 -8.85
N LEU A 392 9.75 13.04 -8.79
CA LEU A 392 8.36 12.54 -8.81
C LEU A 392 8.04 11.86 -10.16
N MET A 393 8.58 12.38 -11.26
CA MET A 393 8.47 11.77 -12.59
C MET A 393 9.19 10.42 -12.68
N TRP A 394 10.34 10.25 -12.02
CA TRP A 394 10.99 8.94 -11.92
C TRP A 394 10.10 7.94 -11.19
N ARG A 395 9.51 8.36 -10.06
CA ARG A 395 8.55 7.55 -9.33
C ARG A 395 7.35 7.18 -10.20
N GLU A 396 6.81 8.13 -10.97
CA GLU A 396 5.68 7.89 -11.87
C GLU A 396 6.05 6.89 -12.98
N TRP A 397 7.21 7.08 -13.61
CA TRP A 397 7.72 6.19 -14.64
C TRP A 397 7.87 4.75 -14.14
N HIS A 398 8.42 4.56 -12.94
CA HIS A 398 8.53 3.23 -12.33
C HIS A 398 7.16 2.61 -12.00
N ARG A 399 6.18 3.40 -11.53
CA ARG A 399 4.80 2.93 -11.31
C ARG A 399 4.16 2.47 -12.62
N LEU A 400 4.25 3.28 -13.69
CA LEU A 400 3.73 2.93 -15.01
C LEU A 400 4.39 1.66 -15.58
N ASN A 401 5.70 1.51 -15.39
CA ASN A 401 6.42 0.29 -15.79
C ASN A 401 5.99 -0.94 -14.98
N ALA A 402 5.76 -0.80 -13.67
CA ALA A 402 5.28 -1.90 -12.85
C ALA A 402 3.90 -2.39 -13.33
N ILE A 403 3.04 -1.48 -13.77
CA ILE A 403 1.73 -1.80 -14.35
C ILE A 403 1.88 -2.45 -15.74
N LYS A 404 2.69 -1.84 -16.61
CA LYS A 404 2.94 -2.33 -17.98
C LYS A 404 3.53 -3.73 -18.02
N TRP A 405 4.52 -3.99 -17.19
CA TRP A 405 5.25 -5.26 -17.19
C TRP A 405 4.66 -6.28 -16.24
N HIS A 406 3.91 -5.83 -15.22
CA HIS A 406 3.23 -6.67 -14.24
C HIS A 406 4.21 -7.73 -13.68
N ARG A 407 3.80 -9.02 -13.65
CA ARG A 407 4.64 -10.14 -13.19
C ARG A 407 6.00 -10.24 -13.91
N ARG A 408 6.14 -9.76 -15.15
CA ARG A 408 7.42 -9.83 -15.91
C ARG A 408 8.50 -8.94 -15.32
N LEU A 409 8.13 -7.91 -14.56
CA LEU A 409 9.10 -7.05 -13.87
C LEU A 409 9.98 -7.84 -12.90
N TYR A 410 9.44 -8.91 -12.31
CA TYR A 410 10.09 -9.71 -11.26
C TYR A 410 10.69 -11.02 -11.77
N TRP A 411 10.69 -11.24 -13.09
CA TRP A 411 11.38 -12.38 -13.68
C TRP A 411 12.90 -12.17 -13.64
N LEU A 412 13.68 -13.25 -13.56
CA LEU A 412 15.15 -13.17 -13.47
C LEU A 412 15.78 -12.42 -14.64
N GLN A 413 15.21 -12.57 -15.84
CA GLN A 413 15.59 -11.86 -17.05
C GLN A 413 15.02 -10.44 -17.15
N GLY A 414 14.12 -10.07 -16.24
CA GLY A 414 13.34 -8.84 -16.30
C GLY A 414 12.37 -8.78 -17.49
N PRO A 415 11.78 -7.62 -17.77
CA PRO A 415 10.89 -7.44 -18.92
C PRO A 415 11.63 -7.42 -20.26
N GLY A 416 12.93 -7.14 -20.26
CA GLY A 416 13.80 -7.17 -21.43
C GLY A 416 14.11 -8.60 -21.89
N LYS A 417 14.41 -8.77 -23.18
CA LYS A 417 14.85 -10.05 -23.75
C LYS A 417 16.35 -10.27 -23.47
N GLN A 418 16.73 -10.36 -22.20
CA GLN A 418 18.12 -10.56 -21.79
C GLN A 418 18.38 -12.04 -21.45
N ASN A 419 19.44 -12.62 -22.01
CA ASN A 419 19.87 -13.99 -21.73
C ASN A 419 21.14 -13.99 -20.89
N ASN A 420 21.05 -13.47 -19.67
CA ASN A 420 22.18 -13.44 -18.73
C ASN A 420 22.23 -14.72 -17.89
N VAL A 421 23.43 -15.26 -17.70
CA VAL A 421 23.69 -16.37 -16.77
C VAL A 421 24.06 -15.78 -15.41
N TRP A 422 23.26 -16.07 -14.38
CA TRP A 422 23.46 -15.56 -13.02
C TRP A 422 24.10 -16.61 -12.12
N LYS A 423 25.17 -16.24 -11.40
CA LYS A 423 25.78 -17.09 -10.36
C LYS A 423 24.90 -17.10 -9.10
N LYS A 424 24.81 -18.25 -8.45
CA LYS A 424 24.09 -18.44 -7.17
C LYS A 424 25.11 -18.80 -6.09
N ASP A 425 25.78 -17.79 -5.53
CA ASP A 425 26.81 -17.96 -4.48
C ASP A 425 26.26 -17.42 -3.14
N PRO A 426 25.87 -18.31 -2.20
CA PRO A 426 25.34 -17.90 -0.90
C PRO A 426 26.32 -17.13 -0.03
N GLU A 427 27.60 -17.48 -0.07
CA GLU A 427 28.61 -16.82 0.75
C GLU A 427 28.89 -15.41 0.24
N ALA A 428 29.00 -15.23 -1.08
CA ALA A 428 29.13 -13.91 -1.67
C ALA A 428 27.89 -13.04 -1.40
N ALA A 429 26.69 -13.62 -1.47
CA ALA A 429 25.46 -12.92 -1.14
C ALA A 429 25.44 -12.48 0.33
N GLU A 430 25.88 -13.33 1.26
CA GLU A 430 25.90 -13.00 2.69
C GLU A 430 26.98 -11.97 3.04
N ARG A 431 28.16 -12.05 2.42
CA ARG A 431 29.20 -11.01 2.53
C ARG A 431 28.67 -9.65 2.05
N TRP A 432 27.94 -9.61 0.93
CA TRP A 432 27.33 -8.38 0.45
C TRP A 432 26.26 -7.85 1.41
N LYS A 433 25.31 -8.70 1.82
CA LYS A 433 24.22 -8.32 2.75
C LYS A 433 24.72 -7.80 4.09
N SER A 434 25.77 -8.42 4.64
CA SER A 434 26.36 -8.02 5.93
C SER A 434 27.31 -6.84 5.83
N GLY A 435 27.61 -6.36 4.62
CA GLY A 435 28.58 -5.29 4.39
C GLY A 435 30.02 -5.72 4.72
N ASN A 436 30.41 -6.90 4.27
CA ASN A 436 31.74 -7.51 4.40
C ASN A 436 32.25 -8.02 3.05
N SER A 437 31.97 -7.28 1.98
CA SER A 437 32.44 -7.57 0.62
C SER A 437 33.93 -7.30 0.44
N GLY A 438 34.54 -6.50 1.33
CA GLY A 438 35.92 -6.03 1.21
C GLY A 438 36.06 -4.74 0.40
N ILE A 439 34.94 -4.19 -0.09
CA ILE A 439 34.89 -2.92 -0.82
C ILE A 439 34.27 -1.87 0.11
N PRO A 440 35.05 -0.90 0.63
CA PRO A 440 34.60 0.01 1.69
C PRO A 440 33.30 0.76 1.38
N TYR A 441 33.11 1.22 0.15
CA TYR A 441 31.89 1.93 -0.27
C TYR A 441 30.64 1.04 -0.22
N ILE A 442 30.72 -0.17 -0.78
CA ILE A 442 29.61 -1.13 -0.76
C ILE A 442 29.29 -1.52 0.69
N ASP A 443 30.32 -1.79 1.47
CA ASP A 443 30.20 -2.20 2.87
C ASP A 443 29.55 -1.12 3.73
N ALA A 444 29.92 0.15 3.54
CA ALA A 444 29.31 1.29 4.23
C ALA A 444 27.80 1.42 3.91
N CYS A 445 27.42 1.36 2.62
CA CYS A 445 26.02 1.45 2.22
C CYS A 445 25.16 0.30 2.79
N MET A 446 25.69 -0.93 2.77
CA MET A 446 24.95 -2.08 3.28
C MET A 446 24.82 -2.05 4.80
N ARG A 447 25.84 -1.57 5.52
CA ARG A 447 25.77 -1.34 6.97
C ARG A 447 24.77 -0.24 7.31
N GLU A 448 24.76 0.88 6.59
CA GLU A 448 23.76 1.94 6.78
C GLU A 448 22.33 1.42 6.57
N LEU A 449 22.09 0.64 5.50
CA LEU A 449 20.79 0.01 5.25
C LEU A 449 20.37 -0.93 6.40
N ASN A 450 21.29 -1.74 6.92
CA ASN A 450 21.02 -2.64 8.05
C ASN A 450 20.76 -1.87 9.35
N GLU A 451 21.47 -0.75 9.55
CA GLU A 451 21.44 0.06 10.76
C GLU A 451 20.33 1.11 10.79
N THR A 452 19.79 1.53 9.64
CA THR A 452 18.83 2.64 9.56
C THR A 452 17.55 2.30 8.80
N GLY A 453 17.56 1.23 8.00
CA GLY A 453 16.46 0.85 7.11
C GLY A 453 16.48 1.65 5.83
#